data_AF-H1PPG2-F1
#
_entry.id   AF-H1PPG2-F1
#
_cell.length_a   1.000
_cell.length_b   1.000
_cell.length_c   1.000
_cell.angle_alpha   90.00
_cell.angle_beta   90.00
_cell.angle_gamma   90.00
#
_symmetry.space_group_name_H-M   'P 1'
#
loop_
_entity.id
_entity.type
_entity.pdbx_description
1 polymer ?
#
loop_
_entity_poly.entity_id
_entity_poly.type
_entity_poly.pdbx_seq_one_letter_code
_entity_poly.pdbx_strand_id
1 'polypeptide(L)' 'MEKKRENKIIENTILFHFASKSLKKYDRVLQEISKFKIFGTPKFGVKENGIRFYIATIKIANQEEKQEIENIALKYA' A
#
# COMPACT_ATOMS: atom_id res chain seq x y z
N MET A 1 -39.45 0.31 -7.94
CA MET A 1 -38.38 1.33 -7.86
C MET A 1 -37.17 0.68 -7.22
N GLU A 2 -36.17 0.35 -8.02
CA GLU A 2 -34.89 -0.19 -7.54
C GLU A 2 -34.22 0.83 -6.61
N LYS A 3 -34.04 0.45 -5.34
CA LYS A 3 -33.10 1.15 -4.45
C LYS A 3 -31.70 0.90 -5.02
N LYS A 4 -31.21 1.84 -5.84
CA LYS A 4 -29.76 1.99 -6.07
C LYS A 4 -29.14 2.11 -4.68
N ARG A 5 -28.57 1.01 -4.18
CA ARG A 5 -27.68 1.07 -3.02
C ARG A 5 -26.57 1.99 -3.48
N GLU A 6 -26.58 3.22 -2.99
CA GLU A 6 -25.40 4.05 -3.00
C GLU A 6 -24.33 3.19 -2.34
N ASN A 7 -23.46 2.58 -3.16
CA ASN A 7 -22.18 2.08 -2.72
C ASN A 7 -21.49 3.33 -2.17
N LYS A 8 -21.72 3.59 -0.89
CA LYS A 8 -21.02 4.59 -0.12
C LYS A 8 -19.59 4.09 -0.14
N ILE A 9 -18.83 4.55 -1.13
CA ILE A 9 -17.39 4.31 -1.22
C ILE A 9 -16.87 4.90 0.08
N ILE A 10 -16.62 4.05 1.06
CA ILE A 10 -15.94 4.46 2.28
C ILE A 10 -14.52 4.67 1.78
N GLU A 11 -14.21 5.91 1.39
CA GLU A 11 -12.86 6.34 1.06
C GLU A 11 -12.01 6.17 2.32
N ASN A 12 -11.48 4.97 2.49
CA ASN A 12 -10.58 4.66 3.57
C ASN A 12 -9.16 4.88 3.04
N THR A 13 -8.31 5.39 3.91
CA THR A 13 -6.87 5.48 3.65
C THR A 13 -6.16 4.51 4.57
N ILE A 14 -5.22 3.74 4.03
CA ILE A 14 -4.33 2.90 4.84
C ILE A 14 -2.91 3.44 4.79
N LEU A 15 -2.24 3.41 5.94
CA LEU A 15 -0.81 3.70 6.02
C LEU A 15 -0.05 2.40 5.74
N PHE A 16 0.55 2.31 4.56
CA PHE A 16 1.40 1.21 4.17
C PHE A 16 2.84 1.51 4.59
N HIS A 17 3.47 0.58 5.33
CA HIS A 17 4.87 0.67 5.72
C HIS A 17 5.58 -0.65 5.39
N PHE A 18 6.61 -0.57 4.57
CA PHE A 18 7.45 -1.68 4.20
C PHE A 18 8.91 -1.38 4.51
N ALA A 19 9.65 -2.37 5.03
CA ALA A 19 11.08 -2.25 5.29
C ALA A 19 11.82 -3.56 4.94
N SER A 20 12.90 -3.48 4.16
CA SER A 20 13.70 -4.65 3.80
C SER A 20 15.17 -4.32 3.55
N LYS A 21 16.06 -5.27 3.88
CA LYS A 21 17.48 -5.22 3.48
C LYS A 21 17.69 -5.67 2.03
N SER A 22 16.78 -6.49 1.49
CA SER A 22 16.89 -7.02 0.13
C SER A 22 16.36 -6.01 -0.89
N LEU A 23 17.26 -5.52 -1.76
CA LEU A 23 16.89 -4.62 -2.85
C LEU A 23 15.81 -5.26 -3.75
N LYS A 24 15.97 -6.54 -4.10
CA LYS A 24 14.98 -7.27 -4.91
C LYS A 24 13.60 -7.35 -4.26
N LYS A 25 13.51 -7.52 -2.93
CA LYS A 25 12.20 -7.51 -2.24
C LYS A 25 11.61 -6.10 -2.24
N TYR A 26 12.44 -5.08 -2.03
CA TYR A 26 12.01 -3.67 -2.05
C TYR A 26 11.46 -3.22 -3.40
N ASP A 27 12.19 -3.46 -4.49
CA ASP A 27 11.72 -3.13 -5.85
C ASP A 27 10.40 -3.83 -6.19
N ARG A 28 10.25 -5.11 -5.82
CA ARG A 28 9.00 -5.86 -6.04
C ARG A 28 7.81 -5.26 -5.28
N VAL A 29 8.02 -4.85 -4.03
CA VAL A 29 6.97 -4.18 -3.26
C VAL A 29 6.59 -2.85 -3.91
N LEU A 30 7.56 -2.05 -4.34
CA LEU A 30 7.29 -0.78 -5.04
C LEU A 30 6.49 -1.00 -6.33
N GLN A 31 6.81 -2.04 -7.09
CA GLN A 31 6.09 -2.40 -8.32
C GLN A 31 4.67 -2.89 -8.03
N GLU A 32 4.46 -3.69 -6.99
CA GLU A 32 3.12 -4.18 -6.64
C GLU A 32 2.24 -3.08 -6.04
N ILE A 33 2.79 -2.13 -5.30
CA ILE A 33 1.99 -1.03 -4.71
C ILE A 33 1.74 0.13 -5.68
N SER A 34 2.53 0.28 -6.75
CA SER A 34 2.35 1.36 -7.73
C SER A 34 1.03 1.25 -8.52
N LYS A 35 0.36 0.09 -8.46
CA LYS A 35 -0.97 -0.11 -9.08
C LYS A 35 -2.11 0.57 -8.30
N PHE A 36 -1.90 0.90 -7.02
CA PHE A 36 -2.92 1.54 -6.20
C PHE A 36 -2.84 3.06 -6.25
N LYS A 37 -3.95 3.69 -5.89
CA LYS A 37 -4.02 5.16 -5.79
C LYS A 37 -3.32 5.65 -4.52
N ILE A 38 -2.05 5.98 -4.65
CA ILE A 38 -1.26 6.62 -3.59
C ILE A 38 -1.72 8.06 -3.40
N PHE A 39 -1.93 8.46 -2.15
CA PHE A 39 -2.31 9.80 -1.75
C PHE A 39 -1.19 10.47 -0.94
N GLY A 40 -0.93 11.74 -1.23
CA GLY A 40 0.19 12.48 -0.66
C GLY A 40 1.55 12.02 -1.18
N THR A 41 2.62 12.54 -0.59
CA THR A 41 3.99 12.22 -0.99
C THR A 41 4.48 10.98 -0.23
N PRO A 42 4.77 9.86 -0.91
CA PRO A 42 5.38 8.70 -0.26
C PRO A 42 6.78 9.04 0.27
N LYS A 43 7.12 8.46 1.43
CA LYS A 43 8.44 8.62 2.05
C LYS A 43 9.28 7.38 1.77
N PHE A 44 10.49 7.62 1.26
CA PHE A 44 11.48 6.60 0.93
C PHE A 44 12.76 6.89 1.69
N GLY A 45 13.48 5.85 2.10
CA GLY A 45 14.78 6.06 2.72
C GLY A 45 15.54 4.78 2.99
N VAL A 46 16.78 4.96 3.45
CA VAL A 46 17.69 3.90 3.90
C VAL A 46 18.11 4.23 5.32
N LYS A 47 17.92 3.30 6.25
CA LYS A 47 18.45 3.39 7.62
C LYS A 47 19.91 2.95 7.65
N GLU A 48 20.65 3.37 8.67
CA GLU A 48 22.10 3.09 8.85
C GLU A 48 22.46 1.60 8.74
N ASN A 49 21.55 0.69 9.07
CA ASN A 49 21.76 -0.76 8.95
C ASN A 49 21.48 -1.33 7.53
N GLY A 50 21.47 -0.49 6.50
CA GLY A 50 21.17 -0.86 5.12
C GLY A 50 19.70 -1.26 4.86
N ILE A 51 18.82 -1.00 5.82
CA ILE A 51 17.38 -1.28 5.71
C ILE A 51 16.74 -0.18 4.87
N ARG A 52 16.20 -0.55 3.72
CA ARG A 52 15.38 0.34 2.89
C ARG A 52 13.96 0.33 3.40
N PHE A 53 13.30 1.47 3.42
CA PHE A 53 11.89 1.56 3.80
C PHE A 53 11.08 2.41 2.82
N TYR A 54 9.80 2.12 2.77
CA TYR A 54 8.80 2.81 1.98
C TYR A 54 7.56 3.01 2.85
N ILE A 55 7.07 4.24 2.90
CA ILE A 55 5.85 4.61 3.62
C ILE A 55 4.95 5.38 2.67
N ALA A 56 3.72 4.92 2.47
CA ALA A 56 2.73 5.63 1.68
C ALA A 56 1.35 5.54 2.28
N THR A 57 0.56 6.58 2.06
CA THR A 57 -0.87 6.55 2.33
C THR A 57 -1.56 6.12 1.04
N ILE A 58 -2.32 5.02 1.09
CA ILE A 58 -3.02 4.49 -0.09
C ILE A 58 -4.51 4.64 0.11
N LYS A 59 -5.18 5.24 -0.87
CA LYS A 59 -6.65 5.36 -0.90
C LYS A 59 -7.22 4.06 -1.45
N ILE A 60 -8.09 3.42 -0.68
CA ILE A 60 -8.78 2.19 -1.07
C ILE A 60 -10.24 2.50 -1.43
N ALA A 61 -10.73 1.91 -2.50
CA ALA A 61 -12.10 2.02 -2.96
C ALA A 61 -13.00 0.93 -2.35
N ASN A 62 -12.43 -0.21 -1.97
CA ASN A 62 -13.18 -1.34 -1.40
C ASN A 62 -12.31 -2.19 -0.43
N GLN A 63 -12.94 -3.20 0.18
CA GLN A 63 -12.29 -4.10 1.14
C GLN A 63 -11.32 -5.09 0.47
N GLU A 64 -11.50 -5.41 -0.81
CA GLU A 64 -10.60 -6.29 -1.56
C GLU A 64 -9.23 -5.64 -1.78
N GLU A 65 -9.21 -4.35 -2.16
CA GLU A 65 -7.96 -3.58 -2.27
C GLU A 65 -7.23 -3.48 -0.91
N LYS A 66 -7.98 -3.31 0.18
CA LYS A 66 -7.40 -3.33 1.53
C LYS A 66 -6.67 -4.65 1.78
N GLN A 67 -7.35 -5.76 1.54
CA GLN A 67 -6.81 -7.10 1.78
C GLN A 67 -5.60 -7.37 0.88
N GLU A 68 -5.64 -6.91 -0.38
CA GLU A 68 -4.53 -7.06 -1.32
C GLU A 68 -3.28 -6.31 -0.83
N ILE A 69 -3.42 -5.07 -0.37
CA ILE A 69 -2.29 -4.28 0.16
C ILE A 69 -1.71 -4.91 1.44
N GLU A 70 -2.56 -5.40 2.34
CA GLU A 70 -2.13 -6.12 3.53
C GLU A 70 -1.38 -7.41 3.17
N ASN A 71 -1.85 -8.15 2.16
CA ASN A 71 -1.18 -9.35 1.66
C ASN A 71 0.18 -9.04 1.02
N ILE A 72 0.31 -7.92 0.29
CA ILE A 72 1.60 -7.48 -0.27
C ILE A 72 2.59 -7.20 0.87
N ALA A 73 2.15 -6.50 1.93
CA ALA A 73 3.02 -6.27 3.09
C ALA A 73 3.51 -7.59 3.73
N LEU A 74 2.60 -8.56 3.90
CA LEU A 74 2.91 -9.86 4.48
C LEU A 74 3.80 -10.74 3.59
N LYS A 75 3.59 -10.72 2.28
CA LYS A 75 4.33 -11.52 1.29
C LYS A 75 5.82 -11.19 1.26
N TYR A 76 6.19 -9.95 1.57
CA TYR A 76 7.57 -9.48 1.49
C TYR A 76 8.21 -9.13 2.83
N ALA A 77 7.49 -9.26 3.95
CA ALA A 77 8.05 -9.22 5.30
C ALA A 77 9.24 -10.21 5.44
#